data_AF-A0A3L7PQE8-F1
#
_entry.id   AF-A0A3L7PQE8-F1
#
_cell.length_a   1.000
_cell.length_b   1.000
_cell.length_c   1.000
_cell.angle_alpha   90.00
_cell.angle_beta   90.00
_cell.angle_gamma   90.00
#
_symmetry.space_group_name_H-M   'P 1'
#
loop_
_entity.id
_entity.type
_entity.pdbx_description
1 polymer ?
#
loop_
_entity_poly.entity_id
_entity_poly.type
_entity_poly.pdbx_seq_one_letter_code
_entity_poly.pdbx_strand_id
1 'polypeptide(L)'
;MDGMPPRIIAACISAALISVAAIADVPRCASTVVRYTAGSGAGGSYQNPASALGPPTRFTGVGIEPGAVTPFRPAFMPSEIVSIGRGGELVIAFDEPVTNDPSHPFGIDLIVYGNSMCGDLAYPGGVAGWVFQEGGAIDVSSDGVTWFAVPGAIADGGLPTLGWSDVSPYSTAQGAVPTDPALPIDPHITAESIVGLSWPELLAVYGNAAGGTRIDLADAGITSARFIRIRVAADAASVPEVDAVVAVRAVRAIADLNNDGRIDGSDLGILLGAWGSCAECWADMDHDGHVNGSDLGILLGSWS
;
A
#
# COMPACT_ATOMS: atom_id res chain seq x y z
N MET A 1 -58.69 -46.77 -11.02
CA MET A 1 -58.01 -46.81 -9.71
C MET A 1 -56.57 -46.55 -10.01
N ASP A 2 -56.24 -45.27 -9.95
CA ASP A 2 -55.09 -44.65 -10.59
C ASP A 2 -53.79 -44.97 -9.86
N GLY A 3 -52.76 -45.28 -10.66
CA GLY A 3 -51.41 -45.53 -10.19
C GLY A 3 -50.76 -44.27 -9.66
N MET A 4 -50.35 -44.29 -8.39
CA MET A 4 -49.49 -43.29 -7.79
C MET A 4 -48.05 -43.43 -8.35
N PRO A 5 -47.43 -42.36 -8.87
CA PRO A 5 -46.03 -42.39 -9.25
C PRO A 5 -45.11 -42.29 -8.01
N PRO A 6 -43.87 -42.80 -8.08
CA PRO A 6 -42.93 -42.76 -6.97
C PRO A 6 -42.46 -41.32 -6.70
N ARG A 7 -42.51 -40.90 -5.43
CA ARG A 7 -42.02 -39.60 -4.96
C ARG A 7 -40.50 -39.59 -4.95
N ILE A 8 -39.90 -38.84 -5.88
CA ILE A 8 -38.48 -38.49 -5.85
C ILE A 8 -38.29 -37.46 -4.73
N ILE A 9 -37.56 -37.84 -3.68
CA ILE A 9 -37.12 -36.91 -2.63
C ILE A 9 -35.90 -36.16 -3.19
N ALA A 10 -36.11 -34.94 -3.66
CA ALA A 10 -35.02 -34.03 -3.99
C ALA A 10 -34.36 -33.56 -2.69
N ALA A 11 -33.17 -34.09 -2.39
CA ALA A 11 -32.33 -33.59 -1.32
C ALA A 11 -31.73 -32.25 -1.75
N CYS A 12 -32.29 -31.14 -1.26
CA CYS A 12 -31.67 -29.82 -1.38
C CYS A 12 -30.42 -29.79 -0.49
N ILE A 13 -29.25 -30.01 -1.08
CA ILE A 13 -27.97 -29.70 -0.45
C ILE A 13 -27.81 -28.18 -0.50
N SER A 14 -28.14 -27.51 0.60
CA SER A 14 -27.78 -26.11 0.80
C SER A 14 -26.27 -26.02 0.92
N ALA A 15 -25.59 -25.61 -0.15
CA ALA A 15 -24.19 -25.21 -0.09
C ALA A 15 -24.10 -23.95 0.77
N ALA A 16 -23.63 -24.11 2.01
CA ALA A 16 -23.25 -22.98 2.83
C ALA A 16 -22.01 -22.35 2.18
N LEU A 17 -22.19 -21.22 1.51
CA LEU A 17 -21.09 -20.36 1.09
C LEU A 17 -20.41 -19.85 2.37
N ILE A 18 -19.36 -20.54 2.80
CA ILE A 18 -18.42 -20.00 3.77
C ILE A 18 -17.65 -18.93 3.00
N SER A 19 -18.10 -17.69 3.11
CA SER A 19 -17.32 -16.54 2.69
C SER A 19 -16.11 -16.51 3.62
N VAL A 20 -14.98 -17.01 3.14
CA VAL A 20 -13.69 -16.74 3.77
C VAL A 20 -13.46 -15.25 3.56
N ALA A 21 -13.86 -14.44 4.54
CA ALA A 21 -13.33 -13.10 4.63
C ALA A 21 -11.81 -13.27 4.74
N ALA A 22 -11.09 -12.94 3.67
CA ALA A 22 -9.66 -12.78 3.74
C ALA A 22 -9.40 -11.86 4.93
N ILE A 23 -8.75 -12.37 5.98
CA ILE A 23 -8.21 -11.52 7.02
C ILE A 23 -7.24 -10.62 6.27
N ALA A 24 -7.63 -9.35 6.07
CA ALA A 24 -6.72 -8.36 5.52
C ALA A 24 -5.53 -8.32 6.50
N ASP A 25 -4.40 -8.89 6.11
CA ASP A 25 -3.22 -8.92 6.97
C ASP A 25 -2.89 -7.47 7.33
N VAL A 26 -2.79 -7.20 8.63
CA VAL A 26 -2.51 -5.87 9.15
C VAL A 26 -1.21 -5.38 8.51
N PRO A 27 -1.19 -4.20 7.89
CA PRO A 27 0.01 -3.71 7.21
C PRO A 27 1.18 -3.63 8.19
N ARG A 28 2.35 -4.12 7.78
CA ARG A 28 3.60 -3.99 8.55
C ARG A 28 4.04 -2.53 8.47
N CYS A 29 3.80 -1.78 9.54
CA CYS A 29 4.12 -0.36 9.60
C CYS A 29 5.37 -0.13 10.44
N ALA A 30 6.05 1.01 10.24
CA ALA A 30 7.01 1.49 11.22
C ALA A 30 6.30 1.68 12.57
N SER A 31 6.93 1.20 13.63
CA SER A 31 6.30 1.07 14.96
C SER A 31 7.09 1.76 16.07
N THR A 32 8.29 2.26 15.78
CA THR A 32 9.17 2.90 16.75
C THR A 32 9.66 4.25 16.25
N VAL A 33 9.53 5.31 17.05
CA VAL A 33 10.29 6.56 16.87
C VAL A 33 11.66 6.39 17.50
N VAL A 34 12.71 6.50 16.69
CA VAL A 34 14.10 6.42 17.15
C VAL A 34 14.62 7.80 17.52
N ARG A 35 14.34 8.80 16.67
CA ARG A 35 14.76 10.18 16.88
C ARG A 35 13.82 11.12 16.15
N TYR A 36 13.58 12.29 16.73
CA TYR A 36 12.90 13.39 16.06
C TYR A 36 13.55 14.72 16.43
N THR A 37 13.81 15.54 15.42
CA THR A 37 14.23 16.93 15.56
C THR A 37 13.28 17.77 14.71
N ALA A 38 12.44 18.57 15.35
CA ALA A 38 11.36 19.29 14.66
C ALA A 38 11.86 20.23 13.56
N GLY A 39 13.02 20.88 13.72
CA GLY A 39 13.50 21.88 12.77
C GLY A 39 12.67 23.17 12.77
N SER A 40 13.03 24.11 11.89
CA SER A 40 12.36 25.41 11.80
C SER A 40 11.15 25.34 10.86
N GLY A 41 9.99 25.83 11.34
CA GLY A 41 8.75 25.88 10.56
C GLY A 41 7.77 24.73 10.83
N ALA A 42 8.18 23.67 11.52
CA ALA A 42 7.26 22.63 12.00
C ALA A 42 6.29 23.24 13.02
N GLY A 43 5.01 23.28 12.69
CA GLY A 43 3.97 23.86 13.54
C GLY A 43 3.91 23.14 14.90
N GLY A 44 3.84 23.89 16.00
CA GLY A 44 3.99 23.33 17.36
C GLY A 44 3.02 22.19 17.71
N SER A 45 1.81 22.19 17.14
CA SER A 45 0.84 21.10 17.33
C SER A 45 1.21 19.83 16.57
N TYR A 46 1.96 19.94 15.47
CA TYR A 46 2.34 18.85 14.56
C TYR A 46 3.70 18.23 14.91
N GLN A 47 4.21 18.44 16.12
CA GLN A 47 5.52 17.95 16.56
C GLN A 47 5.45 16.63 17.33
N ASN A 48 4.35 15.88 17.22
CA ASN A 48 4.25 14.55 17.78
C ASN A 48 4.77 13.50 16.77
N PRO A 49 5.99 12.97 16.90
CA PRO A 49 6.52 11.99 15.95
C PRO A 49 5.80 10.65 16.00
N ALA A 50 5.04 10.36 17.06
CA ALA A 50 4.26 9.13 17.15
C ALA A 50 3.07 9.13 16.18
N SER A 51 2.66 10.30 15.64
CA SER A 51 1.62 10.38 14.61
C SER A 51 2.01 9.68 13.31
N ALA A 52 3.32 9.49 13.04
CA ALA A 52 3.81 8.78 11.85
C ALA A 52 3.90 7.24 12.01
N LEU A 53 3.39 6.68 13.11
CA LEU A 53 3.44 5.25 13.40
C LEU A 53 2.10 4.57 13.09
N GLY A 54 2.16 3.33 12.64
CA GLY A 54 0.96 2.58 12.27
C GLY A 54 0.50 2.84 10.82
N PRO A 55 -0.73 2.42 10.47
CA PRO A 55 -1.23 2.55 9.11
C PRO A 55 -1.58 4.00 8.77
N PRO A 56 -1.54 4.39 7.48
CA PRO A 56 -1.93 5.73 7.06
C PRO A 56 -3.37 6.03 7.43
N THR A 57 -3.63 7.29 7.74
CA THR A 57 -4.93 7.82 8.12
C THR A 57 -5.92 7.65 6.97
N ARG A 58 -7.11 7.11 7.28
CA ARG A 58 -8.20 6.88 6.29
C ARG A 58 -9.39 7.81 6.47
N PHE A 59 -9.49 8.44 7.63
CA PHE A 59 -10.58 9.34 7.98
C PHE A 59 -9.99 10.43 8.86
N THR A 60 -10.11 11.67 8.41
CA THR A 60 -9.41 12.82 8.98
C THR A 60 -10.40 13.83 9.54
N GLY A 61 -9.91 14.78 10.35
CA GLY A 61 -10.66 15.97 10.71
C GLY A 61 -11.77 15.74 11.74
N VAL A 62 -11.72 14.62 12.48
CA VAL A 62 -12.74 14.29 13.49
C VAL A 62 -12.87 15.44 14.51
N GLY A 63 -14.07 16.02 14.60
CA GLY A 63 -14.37 17.15 15.48
C GLY A 63 -14.14 18.55 14.87
N ILE A 64 -13.59 18.65 13.66
CA ILE A 64 -13.40 19.91 12.92
C ILE A 64 -14.13 19.85 11.58
N GLU A 65 -13.65 19.01 10.68
CA GLU A 65 -14.24 18.77 9.36
C GLU A 65 -14.08 17.28 8.97
N PRO A 66 -14.89 16.39 9.58
CA PRO A 66 -14.73 14.96 9.42
C PRO A 66 -14.93 14.52 7.96
N GLY A 67 -14.02 13.72 7.43
CA GLY A 67 -14.17 13.14 6.09
C GLY A 67 -13.18 12.04 5.78
N ALA A 68 -13.51 11.25 4.76
CA ALA A 68 -12.63 10.23 4.22
C ALA A 68 -11.35 10.88 3.68
N VAL A 69 -10.21 10.25 3.93
CA VAL A 69 -8.96 10.64 3.27
C VAL A 69 -9.03 10.19 1.81
N THR A 70 -8.86 11.16 0.92
CA THR A 70 -8.86 10.96 -0.53
C THR A 70 -7.73 11.80 -1.14
N PRO A 71 -7.40 11.59 -2.42
CA PRO A 71 -6.48 12.46 -3.12
C PRO A 71 -6.81 13.96 -3.07
N PHE A 72 -8.04 14.35 -2.71
CA PHE A 72 -8.46 15.76 -2.61
C PHE A 72 -8.65 16.25 -1.17
N ARG A 73 -8.49 15.36 -0.18
CA ARG A 73 -8.60 15.64 1.25
C ARG A 73 -7.55 14.79 1.98
N PRO A 74 -6.33 15.29 2.18
CA PRO A 74 -5.28 14.54 2.85
C PRO A 74 -5.54 14.50 4.37
N ALA A 75 -4.81 13.64 5.09
CA ALA A 75 -4.81 13.63 6.54
C ALA A 75 -4.16 14.91 7.08
N PHE A 76 -4.85 15.71 7.89
CA PHE A 76 -4.39 17.05 8.26
C PHE A 76 -4.37 17.34 9.76
N MET A 77 -4.82 16.41 10.62
CA MET A 77 -4.88 16.69 12.06
C MET A 77 -3.51 16.52 12.73
N PRO A 78 -3.24 17.26 13.81
CA PRO A 78 -2.04 17.08 14.64
C PRO A 78 -1.79 15.65 15.16
N SER A 79 -2.86 14.86 15.30
CA SER A 79 -2.80 13.46 15.73
C SER A 79 -2.59 12.47 14.59
N GLU A 80 -2.64 12.92 13.34
CA GLU A 80 -2.59 12.10 12.12
C GLU A 80 -1.25 12.27 11.40
N ILE A 81 -0.65 13.45 11.48
CA ILE A 81 0.61 13.76 10.78
C ILE A 81 1.63 14.42 11.71
N VAL A 82 2.91 14.20 11.42
CA VAL A 82 4.04 14.92 12.01
C VAL A 82 4.72 15.80 10.96
N SER A 83 5.01 17.04 11.33
CA SER A 83 5.70 18.02 10.49
C SER A 83 7.20 18.01 10.75
N ILE A 84 8.01 18.07 9.69
CA ILE A 84 9.48 18.07 9.78
C ILE A 84 9.99 19.37 9.15
N GLY A 85 10.35 20.32 10.00
CA GLY A 85 10.83 21.64 9.62
C GLY A 85 12.23 21.62 9.01
N ARG A 86 12.63 22.77 8.48
CA ARG A 86 13.96 23.02 7.89
C ARG A 86 15.07 22.69 8.87
N GLY A 87 16.03 21.88 8.44
CA GLY A 87 17.12 21.37 9.27
C GLY A 87 16.69 20.31 10.30
N GLY A 88 15.42 19.89 10.25
CA GLY A 88 14.86 18.83 11.07
C GLY A 88 14.99 17.45 10.43
N GLU A 89 14.65 16.44 11.23
CA GLU A 89 14.58 15.05 10.80
C GLU A 89 13.61 14.25 11.65
N LEU A 90 13.06 13.20 11.05
CA LEU A 90 12.35 12.11 11.71
C LEU A 90 13.09 10.81 11.39
N VAL A 91 13.41 10.03 12.42
CA VAL A 91 13.94 8.66 12.28
C VAL A 91 12.98 7.71 12.95
N ILE A 92 12.44 6.79 12.17
CA ILE A 92 11.53 5.73 12.61
C ILE A 92 12.10 4.37 12.23
N ALA A 93 11.61 3.32 12.89
CA ALA A 93 12.05 1.96 12.64
C ALA A 93 10.87 0.98 12.58
N PHE A 94 11.05 -0.03 11.74
CA PHE A 94 10.27 -1.26 11.79
C PHE A 94 10.78 -2.18 12.90
N ASP A 95 9.92 -3.04 13.43
CA ASP A 95 10.32 -4.07 14.38
C ASP A 95 11.29 -5.06 13.73
N GLU A 96 10.91 -5.56 12.55
CA GLU A 96 11.73 -6.40 11.69
C GLU A 96 12.15 -5.63 10.44
N PRO A 97 13.37 -5.84 9.91
CA PRO A 97 13.80 -5.20 8.68
C PRO A 97 12.84 -5.46 7.50
N VAL A 98 12.73 -4.48 6.63
CA VAL A 98 12.21 -4.64 5.26
C VAL A 98 13.35 -5.13 4.40
N THR A 99 13.09 -6.13 3.57
CA THR A 99 14.06 -6.71 2.63
C THR A 99 13.74 -6.28 1.21
N ASN A 100 14.78 -6.10 0.40
CA ASN A 100 14.64 -6.03 -1.04
C ASN A 100 14.24 -7.41 -1.55
N ASP A 101 12.97 -7.57 -1.88
CA ASP A 101 12.36 -8.86 -2.17
C ASP A 101 11.80 -8.88 -3.61
N PRO A 102 12.19 -9.84 -4.46
CA PRO A 102 11.68 -9.93 -5.82
C PRO A 102 10.16 -10.22 -5.89
N SER A 103 9.54 -10.69 -4.81
CA SER A 103 8.09 -10.86 -4.70
C SER A 103 7.33 -9.55 -4.42
N HIS A 104 8.03 -8.47 -4.10
CA HIS A 104 7.41 -7.16 -3.99
C HIS A 104 7.02 -6.61 -5.37
N PRO A 105 5.75 -6.21 -5.58
CA PRO A 105 5.32 -5.71 -6.87
C PRO A 105 6.14 -4.51 -7.32
N PHE A 106 6.57 -4.57 -8.59
CA PHE A 106 7.39 -3.54 -9.24
C PHE A 106 8.76 -3.28 -8.56
N GLY A 107 9.22 -4.17 -7.68
CA GLY A 107 10.46 -3.99 -6.89
C GLY A 107 10.33 -2.97 -5.76
N ILE A 108 9.11 -2.53 -5.42
CA ILE A 108 8.92 -1.54 -4.36
C ILE A 108 8.85 -2.22 -3.00
N ASP A 109 9.74 -1.86 -2.09
CA ASP A 109 9.88 -2.52 -0.80
C ASP A 109 9.12 -1.84 0.34
N LEU A 110 8.96 -0.52 0.26
CA LEU A 110 8.18 0.25 1.24
C LEU A 110 7.54 1.49 0.63
N ILE A 111 6.56 2.04 1.33
CA ILE A 111 5.78 3.21 0.91
C ILE A 111 5.76 4.23 2.05
N VAL A 112 6.01 5.49 1.73
CA VAL A 112 5.88 6.63 2.64
C VAL A 112 4.60 7.40 2.30
N TYR A 113 3.79 7.66 3.31
CA TYR A 113 2.54 8.42 3.21
C TYR A 113 2.71 9.79 3.87
N GLY A 114 2.40 10.84 3.14
CA GLY A 114 2.47 12.23 3.59
C GLY A 114 1.12 12.96 3.52
N ASN A 115 1.16 14.30 3.51
CA ASN A 115 0.00 15.18 3.39
C ASN A 115 -0.29 15.61 1.94
N SER A 116 0.43 15.07 0.95
CA SER A 116 0.25 15.42 -0.45
C SER A 116 -1.19 15.28 -0.94
N MET A 117 -1.62 16.20 -1.81
CA MET A 117 -2.99 16.25 -2.32
C MET A 117 -3.07 16.80 -3.73
N CYS A 118 -4.05 16.35 -4.50
CA CYS A 118 -4.44 16.94 -5.77
C CYS A 118 -5.20 18.25 -5.54
N GLY A 119 -4.93 19.25 -6.37
CA GLY A 119 -5.95 20.27 -6.66
C GLY A 119 -7.17 19.64 -7.34
N ASP A 120 -8.33 20.28 -7.27
CA ASP A 120 -9.54 19.83 -7.99
C ASP A 120 -9.90 20.80 -9.10
N LEU A 121 -9.72 20.37 -10.34
CA LEU A 121 -10.01 21.18 -11.53
C LEU A 121 -11.51 21.32 -11.80
N ALA A 122 -12.35 20.53 -11.13
CA ALA A 122 -13.80 20.52 -11.32
C ALA A 122 -14.54 20.42 -9.97
N TYR A 123 -14.07 21.14 -8.94
CA TYR A 123 -14.62 21.07 -7.59
C TYR A 123 -16.15 21.14 -7.54
N PRO A 124 -16.84 20.25 -6.79
CA PRO A 124 -16.32 19.16 -5.96
C PRO A 124 -16.26 17.79 -6.67
N GLY A 125 -16.16 17.78 -8.01
CA GLY A 125 -16.25 16.59 -8.85
C GLY A 125 -15.02 15.68 -8.82
N GLY A 126 -13.90 16.11 -8.24
CA GLY A 126 -12.70 15.30 -8.12
C GLY A 126 -12.00 15.04 -9.46
N VAL A 127 -11.71 16.10 -10.22
CA VAL A 127 -10.82 16.00 -11.39
C VAL A 127 -9.42 16.43 -10.95
N ALA A 128 -8.46 15.51 -11.00
CA ALA A 128 -7.11 15.75 -10.49
C ALA A 128 -6.44 16.94 -11.19
N GLY A 129 -6.04 17.93 -10.40
CA GLY A 129 -5.09 18.95 -10.77
C GLY A 129 -3.67 18.54 -10.37
N TRP A 130 -2.77 19.51 -10.35
CA TRP A 130 -1.41 19.31 -9.84
C TRP A 130 -1.43 18.77 -8.41
N VAL A 131 -0.52 17.84 -8.12
CA VAL A 131 -0.27 17.37 -6.76
C VAL A 131 0.57 18.41 -6.02
N PHE A 132 0.02 18.91 -4.93
CA PHE A 132 0.75 19.67 -3.92
C PHE A 132 1.58 18.71 -3.08
N GLN A 133 2.87 18.99 -2.99
CA GLN A 133 3.87 18.17 -2.32
C GLN A 133 4.92 19.09 -1.68
N GLU A 134 5.45 18.69 -0.52
CA GLU A 134 6.33 19.54 0.29
C GLU A 134 7.73 18.92 0.49
N GLY A 135 7.96 17.74 -0.08
CA GLY A 135 9.29 17.16 -0.24
C GLY A 135 9.73 16.34 0.96
N GLY A 136 10.95 16.57 1.43
CA GLY A 136 11.61 15.75 2.46
C GLY A 136 12.38 14.59 1.85
N ALA A 137 13.70 14.61 1.99
CA ALA A 137 14.56 13.54 1.48
C ALA A 137 14.47 12.31 2.37
N ILE A 138 14.42 11.13 1.74
CA ILE A 138 14.38 9.85 2.44
C ILE A 138 15.76 9.20 2.36
N ASP A 139 16.29 8.79 3.51
CA ASP A 139 17.41 7.88 3.62
C ASP A 139 16.98 6.60 4.36
N VAL A 140 17.63 5.50 4.03
CA VAL A 140 17.39 4.17 4.61
C VAL A 140 18.66 3.62 5.24
N SER A 141 18.50 2.79 6.27
CA SER A 141 19.61 2.19 7.00
C SER A 141 19.22 0.84 7.62
N SER A 142 20.17 -0.10 7.62
CA SER A 142 20.05 -1.39 8.31
C SER A 142 20.42 -1.31 9.79
N ASP A 143 21.37 -0.43 10.15
CA ASP A 143 21.99 -0.35 11.48
C ASP A 143 21.65 0.94 12.26
N GLY A 144 21.02 1.91 11.61
CA GLY A 144 20.70 3.23 12.17
C GLY A 144 21.89 4.18 12.26
N VAL A 145 23.05 3.80 11.71
CA VAL A 145 24.32 4.53 11.76
C VAL A 145 24.78 4.90 10.34
N THR A 146 24.78 3.95 9.43
CA THR A 146 25.16 4.13 8.03
C THR A 146 23.91 4.38 7.20
N TRP A 147 23.84 5.53 6.53
CA TRP A 147 22.64 6.00 5.84
C TRP A 147 22.87 6.07 4.34
N PHE A 148 21.90 5.57 3.58
CA PHE A 148 21.88 5.57 2.13
C PHE A 148 20.68 6.37 1.65
N ALA A 149 20.92 7.40 0.83
CA ALA A 149 19.84 8.20 0.27
C ALA A 149 19.07 7.40 -0.78
N VAL A 150 17.75 7.52 -0.79
CA VAL A 150 16.90 7.02 -1.89
C VAL A 150 16.78 8.14 -2.92
N PRO A 151 17.38 8.02 -4.13
CA PRO A 151 17.40 9.11 -5.10
C PRO A 151 16.00 9.50 -5.57
N GLY A 152 15.71 10.80 -5.59
CA GLY A 152 14.43 11.34 -6.11
C GLY A 152 13.20 11.09 -5.23
N ALA A 153 13.30 10.27 -4.18
CA ALA A 153 12.22 10.01 -3.26
C ALA A 153 11.92 11.24 -2.38
N ILE A 154 10.62 11.50 -2.20
CA ILE A 154 10.09 12.62 -1.42
C ILE A 154 9.06 12.10 -0.41
N ALA A 155 9.23 12.42 0.86
CA ALA A 155 8.39 11.87 1.94
C ALA A 155 6.95 12.39 1.88
N ASP A 156 6.80 13.69 1.66
CA ASP A 156 5.52 14.33 1.43
C ASP A 156 5.35 14.66 -0.05
N GLY A 157 4.90 13.66 -0.80
CA GLY A 157 4.73 13.73 -2.24
C GLY A 157 4.18 12.44 -2.80
N GLY A 158 4.66 12.04 -3.98
CA GLY A 158 4.21 10.83 -4.66
C GLY A 158 2.75 10.95 -5.10
N LEU A 159 2.00 9.85 -4.97
CA LEU A 159 0.55 9.85 -5.22
C LEU A 159 -0.19 10.14 -3.91
N PRO A 160 -1.12 11.11 -3.85
CA PRO A 160 -1.91 11.39 -2.64
C PRO A 160 -2.60 10.18 -2.03
N THR A 161 -2.78 10.17 -0.72
CA THR A 161 -3.39 9.02 -0.04
C THR A 161 -4.87 8.85 -0.41
N LEU A 162 -5.26 7.63 -0.80
CA LEU A 162 -6.64 7.21 -0.99
C LEU A 162 -7.01 6.20 0.09
N GLY A 163 -7.88 6.56 1.03
CA GLY A 163 -8.25 5.69 2.16
C GLY A 163 -9.34 4.65 1.84
N TRP A 164 -10.17 4.89 0.82
CA TRP A 164 -11.33 4.06 0.49
C TRP A 164 -11.60 4.08 -1.01
N SER A 165 -11.98 2.94 -1.59
CA SER A 165 -12.31 2.85 -3.03
C SER A 165 -13.80 3.08 -3.34
N ASP A 166 -14.65 3.16 -2.30
CA ASP A 166 -16.11 3.23 -2.43
C ASP A 166 -16.72 4.55 -1.92
N VAL A 167 -15.93 5.63 -1.91
CA VAL A 167 -16.35 6.97 -1.47
C VAL A 167 -16.36 7.99 -2.62
N SER A 168 -17.08 9.09 -2.43
CA SER A 168 -16.92 10.29 -3.29
C SER A 168 -15.67 11.09 -2.88
N PRO A 169 -15.11 11.96 -3.76
CA PRO A 169 -13.89 12.74 -3.49
C PRO A 169 -13.87 13.50 -2.15
N TYR A 170 -15.02 14.02 -1.70
CA TYR A 170 -15.16 14.76 -0.45
C TYR A 170 -16.17 14.12 0.51
N SER A 171 -16.21 12.78 0.57
CA SER A 171 -17.13 12.08 1.47
C SER A 171 -16.89 12.47 2.92
N THR A 172 -17.95 12.87 3.62
CA THR A 172 -17.93 13.13 5.08
C THR A 172 -18.20 11.86 5.91
N ALA A 173 -18.44 10.74 5.24
CA ALA A 173 -18.60 9.42 5.84
C ALA A 173 -17.44 8.51 5.44
N GLN A 174 -17.10 7.58 6.33
CA GLN A 174 -16.14 6.51 6.07
C GLN A 174 -16.69 5.57 4.97
N GLY A 175 -15.80 5.06 4.12
CA GLY A 175 -16.13 3.99 3.18
C GLY A 175 -16.29 2.62 3.87
N ALA A 176 -16.73 1.64 3.10
CA ALA A 176 -16.77 0.24 3.53
C ALA A 176 -15.63 -0.60 2.91
N VAL A 177 -15.00 -0.12 1.84
CA VAL A 177 -13.95 -0.84 1.11
C VAL A 177 -12.60 -0.11 1.26
N PRO A 178 -11.76 -0.50 2.22
CA PRO A 178 -10.46 0.12 2.39
C PRO A 178 -9.51 -0.29 1.26
N THR A 179 -8.72 0.66 0.76
CA THR A 179 -7.53 0.40 -0.06
C THR A 179 -6.42 -0.28 0.75
N ASP A 180 -5.47 -0.97 0.13
CA ASP A 180 -4.31 -1.60 0.78
C ASP A 180 -3.10 -0.63 0.77
N PRO A 181 -2.60 -0.20 1.94
CA PRO A 181 -1.43 0.67 2.04
C PRO A 181 -0.10 -0.10 1.94
N ALA A 182 -0.15 -1.42 1.83
CA ALA A 182 1.02 -2.25 1.56
C ALA A 182 1.10 -2.69 0.10
N LEU A 183 0.20 -2.20 -0.78
CA LEU A 183 0.22 -2.45 -2.21
C LEU A 183 0.73 -1.20 -2.96
N PRO A 184 1.85 -1.26 -3.69
CA PRO A 184 2.30 -0.14 -4.51
C PRO A 184 1.48 -0.02 -5.79
N ILE A 185 1.30 1.21 -6.26
CA ILE A 185 0.81 1.51 -7.62
C ILE A 185 1.96 1.33 -8.61
N ASP A 186 1.66 0.94 -9.86
CA ASP A 186 2.65 0.90 -10.95
C ASP A 186 3.49 2.19 -10.97
N PRO A 187 4.83 2.11 -10.89
CA PRO A 187 5.71 3.27 -10.89
C PRO A 187 5.56 4.19 -12.10
N HIS A 188 5.02 3.73 -13.23
CA HIS A 188 4.71 4.57 -14.39
C HIS A 188 3.57 5.56 -14.14
N ILE A 189 2.76 5.34 -13.11
CA ILE A 189 1.74 6.29 -12.65
C ILE A 189 2.40 7.29 -11.70
N THR A 190 2.56 8.52 -12.17
CA THR A 190 3.21 9.61 -11.45
C THR A 190 2.21 10.70 -11.05
N ALA A 191 2.63 11.61 -10.18
CA ALA A 191 1.85 12.80 -9.83
C ALA A 191 1.43 13.63 -11.06
N GLU A 192 2.28 13.67 -12.08
CA GLU A 192 2.03 14.35 -13.35
C GLU A 192 1.08 13.57 -14.25
N SER A 193 1.18 12.23 -14.27
CA SER A 193 0.35 11.40 -15.16
C SER A 193 -1.12 11.35 -14.75
N ILE A 194 -1.44 11.64 -13.48
CA ILE A 194 -2.82 11.64 -12.99
C ILE A 194 -3.54 12.97 -13.24
N VAL A 195 -2.84 14.03 -13.66
CA VAL A 195 -3.44 15.35 -13.91
C VAL A 195 -4.48 15.23 -15.04
N GLY A 196 -5.68 15.71 -14.77
CA GLY A 196 -6.83 15.69 -15.67
C GLY A 196 -7.72 14.45 -15.54
N LEU A 197 -7.31 13.43 -14.79
CA LEU A 197 -8.14 12.24 -14.55
C LEU A 197 -9.35 12.60 -13.70
N SER A 198 -10.52 12.11 -14.10
CA SER A 198 -11.75 12.15 -13.31
C SER A 198 -11.69 11.19 -12.12
N TRP A 199 -12.60 11.35 -11.15
CA TRP A 199 -12.65 10.48 -9.98
C TRP A 199 -12.70 8.97 -10.31
N PRO A 200 -13.55 8.49 -11.24
CA PRO A 200 -13.54 7.08 -11.62
C PRO A 200 -12.22 6.62 -12.27
N GLU A 201 -11.57 7.48 -13.05
CA GLU A 201 -10.27 7.16 -13.68
C GLU A 201 -9.14 7.13 -12.63
N LEU A 202 -9.18 8.02 -11.64
CA LEU A 202 -8.28 7.98 -10.48
C LEU A 202 -8.45 6.67 -9.70
N LEU A 203 -9.68 6.28 -9.38
CA LEU A 203 -9.93 4.99 -8.72
C LEU A 203 -9.42 3.80 -9.56
N ALA A 204 -9.55 3.87 -10.90
CA ALA A 204 -9.05 2.83 -11.77
C ALA A 204 -7.52 2.70 -11.76
N VAL A 205 -6.77 3.82 -11.74
CA VAL A 205 -5.29 3.78 -11.70
C VAL A 205 -4.76 3.45 -10.30
N TYR A 206 -5.47 3.82 -9.23
CA TYR A 206 -5.14 3.39 -7.88
C TYR A 206 -5.44 1.90 -7.69
N GLY A 207 -6.49 1.38 -8.35
CA GLY A 207 -6.96 0.02 -8.14
C GLY A 207 -7.31 -0.20 -6.66
N ASN A 208 -6.61 -1.13 -6.03
CA ASN A 208 -6.74 -1.38 -4.59
C ASN A 208 -5.68 -0.67 -3.75
N ALA A 209 -4.69 -0.01 -4.34
CA ALA A 209 -3.59 0.61 -3.59
C ALA A 209 -4.00 1.95 -2.96
N ALA A 210 -3.26 2.38 -1.93
CA ALA A 210 -3.55 3.62 -1.20
C ALA A 210 -2.76 4.85 -1.66
N GLY A 211 -1.85 4.73 -2.63
CA GLY A 211 -0.98 5.84 -3.06
C GLY A 211 0.38 5.83 -2.36
N GLY A 212 0.89 7.02 -2.00
CA GLY A 212 2.16 7.28 -1.34
C GLY A 212 3.37 7.37 -2.27
N THR A 213 4.52 7.66 -1.68
CA THR A 213 5.84 7.60 -2.31
C THR A 213 6.40 6.20 -2.19
N ARG A 214 6.67 5.58 -3.33
CA ARG A 214 7.20 4.22 -3.46
C ARG A 214 8.73 4.23 -3.34
N ILE A 215 9.29 3.28 -2.60
CA ILE A 215 10.71 3.15 -2.33
C ILE A 215 11.19 1.74 -2.66
N ASP A 216 12.12 1.64 -3.61
CA ASP A 216 12.92 0.44 -3.88
C ASP A 216 14.25 0.56 -3.11
N LEU A 217 14.62 -0.42 -2.29
CA LEU A 217 15.89 -0.41 -1.56
C LEU A 217 17.10 -0.61 -2.50
N ALA A 218 16.91 -1.24 -3.65
CA ALA A 218 17.92 -1.36 -4.70
C ALA A 218 18.40 0.00 -5.19
N ASP A 219 17.50 1.00 -5.27
CA ASP A 219 17.84 2.36 -5.69
C ASP A 219 18.80 3.05 -4.70
N ALA A 220 18.74 2.66 -3.43
CA ALA A 220 19.69 3.09 -2.39
C ALA A 220 20.94 2.18 -2.31
N GLY A 221 21.01 1.12 -3.12
CA GLY A 221 22.12 0.17 -3.17
C GLY A 221 22.18 -0.79 -1.98
N ILE A 222 21.06 -1.04 -1.30
CA ILE A 222 20.99 -1.94 -0.13
C ILE A 222 19.92 -3.03 -0.30
N THR A 223 20.09 -4.14 0.43
CA THR A 223 19.17 -5.29 0.36
C THR A 223 18.23 -5.40 1.54
N SER A 224 18.41 -4.57 2.57
CA SER A 224 17.50 -4.49 3.71
C SER A 224 17.64 -3.16 4.44
N ALA A 225 16.53 -2.69 4.99
CA ALA A 225 16.47 -1.50 5.83
C ALA A 225 15.54 -1.74 7.02
N ARG A 226 15.97 -1.32 8.20
CA ARG A 226 15.13 -1.28 9.41
C ARG A 226 14.74 0.14 9.78
N PHE A 227 15.63 1.09 9.49
CA PHE A 227 15.51 2.48 9.91
C PHE A 227 15.30 3.37 8.70
N ILE A 228 14.29 4.23 8.78
CA ILE A 228 13.91 5.17 7.74
C ILE A 228 14.11 6.56 8.34
N ARG A 229 14.89 7.40 7.67
CA ARG A 229 15.11 8.80 8.03
C ARG A 229 14.50 9.70 6.97
N ILE A 230 13.61 10.57 7.40
CA ILE A 230 13.11 11.69 6.61
C ILE A 230 13.79 12.94 7.11
N ARG A 231 14.48 13.67 6.23
CA ARG A 231 15.24 14.88 6.59
C ARG A 231 14.97 16.03 5.65
N VAL A 232 15.08 17.23 6.19
CA VAL A 232 14.75 18.47 5.47
C VAL A 232 15.94 19.40 5.51
N ALA A 233 16.37 19.88 4.34
CA ALA A 233 17.47 20.82 4.25
C ALA A 233 17.14 22.12 5.00
N ALA A 234 18.16 22.78 5.55
CA ALA A 234 17.98 24.02 6.31
C ALA A 234 17.40 25.17 5.47
N ASP A 235 17.59 25.11 4.15
CA ASP A 235 17.14 26.07 3.14
C ASP A 235 15.97 25.55 2.28
N ALA A 236 15.32 24.43 2.67
CA ALA A 236 14.20 23.87 1.93
C ALA A 236 13.06 24.89 1.74
N ALA A 237 12.36 24.84 0.60
CA ALA A 237 11.28 25.76 0.29
C ALA A 237 10.02 25.51 1.15
N SER A 238 9.74 24.24 1.44
CA SER A 238 8.54 23.79 2.17
C SER A 238 8.92 22.96 3.40
N VAL A 239 7.91 22.59 4.19
CA VAL A 239 8.03 21.80 5.41
C VAL A 239 7.13 20.58 5.22
N PRO A 240 7.67 19.37 5.01
CA PRO A 240 6.86 18.18 4.75
C PRO A 240 6.18 17.63 6.00
N GLU A 241 5.06 16.96 5.77
CA GLU A 241 4.31 16.19 6.77
C GLU A 241 4.29 14.70 6.43
N VAL A 242 4.37 13.87 7.47
CA VAL A 242 4.40 12.41 7.35
C VAL A 242 3.30 11.79 8.20
N ASP A 243 2.51 10.91 7.60
CA ASP A 243 1.38 10.18 8.19
C ASP A 243 1.78 8.73 8.52
N ALA A 244 2.49 8.04 7.63
CA ALA A 244 2.90 6.66 7.88
C ALA A 244 4.08 6.22 7.00
N VAL A 245 4.73 5.13 7.42
CA VAL A 245 5.65 4.36 6.58
C VAL A 245 5.32 2.89 6.70
N VAL A 246 5.06 2.25 5.57
CA VAL A 246 4.51 0.90 5.46
C VAL A 246 5.42 0.05 4.60
N ALA A 247 5.77 -1.16 5.07
CA ALA A 247 6.46 -2.14 4.26
C ALA A 247 5.49 -2.70 3.23
N VAL A 248 5.95 -2.84 1.98
CA VAL A 248 5.17 -3.49 0.94
C VAL A 248 4.94 -4.94 1.33
N ARG A 249 3.72 -5.39 1.05
CA ARG A 249 3.35 -6.78 1.21
C ARG A 249 3.97 -7.54 0.04
N ALA A 250 4.79 -8.54 0.36
CA ALA A 250 5.08 -9.60 -0.58
C ALA A 250 3.73 -10.12 -1.09
N VAL A 251 3.43 -9.90 -2.36
CA VAL A 251 2.31 -10.60 -2.96
C VAL A 251 2.79 -12.03 -2.96
N ARG A 252 2.12 -12.88 -2.18
CA ARG A 252 2.34 -14.32 -2.23
C ARG A 252 2.26 -14.66 -3.70
N ALA A 253 3.42 -14.93 -4.30
CA ALA A 253 3.44 -15.21 -5.71
C ALA A 253 2.51 -16.42 -5.84
N ILE A 254 1.52 -16.32 -6.70
CA ILE A 254 0.54 -17.41 -6.88
C ILE A 254 1.27 -18.73 -7.19
N ALA A 255 2.50 -18.63 -7.72
CA ALA A 255 3.44 -19.70 -7.99
C ALA A 255 4.33 -20.18 -6.82
N ASP A 256 4.37 -19.47 -5.68
CA ASP A 256 5.03 -19.93 -4.45
C ASP A 256 4.04 -20.82 -3.67
N LEU A 257 4.02 -22.09 -4.08
CA LEU A 257 3.07 -23.09 -3.64
C LEU A 257 3.43 -23.66 -2.27
N ASN A 258 4.71 -23.64 -1.88
CA ASN A 258 5.17 -24.07 -0.56
C ASN A 258 5.26 -22.92 0.46
N ASN A 259 5.08 -21.67 0.02
CA ASN A 259 5.15 -20.44 0.80
C ASN A 259 6.51 -20.23 1.49
N ASP A 260 7.60 -20.55 0.81
CA ASP A 260 8.97 -20.37 1.30
C ASP A 260 9.63 -19.07 0.83
N GLY A 261 8.90 -18.27 0.04
CA GLY A 261 9.36 -17.00 -0.50
C GLY A 261 10.21 -17.13 -1.77
N ARG A 262 10.30 -18.32 -2.37
CA ARG A 262 10.91 -18.56 -3.69
C ARG A 262 9.91 -19.27 -4.59
N ILE A 263 10.18 -19.21 -5.90
CA ILE A 263 9.45 -19.94 -6.93
C ILE A 263 10.47 -20.79 -7.67
N ASP A 264 10.65 -22.01 -7.19
CA ASP A 264 11.72 -22.90 -7.66
C ASP A 264 11.26 -24.33 -7.95
N GLY A 265 12.21 -25.26 -7.99
CA GLY A 265 11.94 -26.68 -8.26
C GLY A 265 11.01 -27.33 -7.23
N SER A 266 10.92 -26.77 -6.02
CA SER A 266 10.04 -27.22 -4.95
C SER A 266 8.58 -26.92 -5.29
N ASP A 267 8.28 -25.71 -5.76
CA ASP A 267 6.94 -25.31 -6.22
C ASP A 267 6.56 -26.06 -7.48
N LEU A 268 7.49 -26.21 -8.41
CA LEU A 268 7.27 -27.04 -9.60
C LEU A 268 6.90 -28.47 -9.21
N GLY A 269 7.56 -29.03 -8.19
CA GLY A 269 7.22 -30.34 -7.65
C GLY A 269 5.79 -30.42 -7.09
N ILE A 270 5.33 -29.37 -6.41
CA ILE A 270 3.97 -29.27 -5.89
C ILE A 270 2.96 -29.15 -7.03
N LEU A 271 3.22 -28.28 -8.02
CA LEU A 271 2.37 -28.08 -9.19
C LEU A 271 2.20 -29.39 -9.97
N LEU A 272 3.30 -30.07 -10.28
CA LEU A 272 3.27 -31.37 -10.99
C LEU A 272 2.60 -32.46 -10.16
N GLY A 273 2.70 -32.41 -8.83
CA GLY A 273 2.00 -33.32 -7.93
C GLY A 273 0.48 -33.12 -7.91
N ALA A 274 0.02 -31.92 -8.23
CA ALA A 274 -1.40 -31.55 -8.28
C ALA A 274 -2.01 -31.62 -9.71
N TRP A 275 -1.26 -32.10 -10.70
CA TRP A 275 -1.65 -32.05 -12.11
C TRP A 275 -3.00 -32.72 -12.40
N GLY A 276 -3.89 -32.00 -13.10
CA GLY A 276 -5.23 -32.47 -13.46
C GLY A 276 -6.35 -31.65 -12.82
N SER A 277 -7.56 -32.21 -12.80
CA SER A 277 -8.73 -31.52 -12.23
C SER A 277 -8.54 -31.22 -10.75
N CYS A 278 -8.72 -29.95 -10.38
CA CYS A 278 -8.53 -29.51 -9.01
C CYS A 278 -9.49 -28.37 -8.70
N ALA A 279 -10.69 -28.70 -8.22
CA ALA A 279 -11.60 -27.66 -7.74
C ALA A 279 -11.08 -27.16 -6.38
N GLU A 280 -10.61 -25.92 -6.34
CA GLU A 280 -10.13 -25.21 -5.14
C GLU A 280 -8.82 -25.75 -4.53
N CYS A 281 -7.75 -25.87 -5.33
CA CYS A 281 -6.41 -26.04 -4.78
C CYS A 281 -5.47 -24.91 -5.18
N TRP A 282 -4.42 -24.73 -4.37
CA TRP A 282 -3.48 -23.62 -4.52
C TRP A 282 -2.64 -23.70 -5.80
N ALA A 283 -2.57 -24.88 -6.43
CA ALA A 283 -1.84 -25.07 -7.68
C ALA A 283 -2.65 -24.67 -8.94
N ASP A 284 -3.95 -24.43 -8.83
CA ASP A 284 -4.82 -23.87 -9.89
C ASP A 284 -4.80 -22.34 -9.76
N MET A 285 -3.79 -21.73 -10.41
CA MET A 285 -3.43 -20.32 -10.28
C MET A 285 -4.23 -19.40 -11.22
N ASP A 286 -4.73 -19.93 -12.33
CA ASP A 286 -5.64 -19.20 -13.23
C ASP A 286 -7.13 -19.42 -12.91
N HIS A 287 -7.42 -20.31 -11.96
CA HIS A 287 -8.75 -20.63 -11.44
C HIS A 287 -9.69 -21.19 -12.53
N ASP A 288 -9.15 -21.92 -13.50
CA ASP A 288 -9.93 -22.59 -14.55
C ASP A 288 -10.49 -23.96 -14.11
N GLY A 289 -10.14 -24.42 -12.91
CA GLY A 289 -10.54 -25.70 -12.32
C GLY A 289 -9.62 -26.86 -12.65
N HIS A 290 -8.48 -26.61 -13.32
CA HIS A 290 -7.52 -27.61 -13.77
C HIS A 290 -6.08 -27.14 -13.62
N VAL A 291 -5.28 -27.83 -12.81
CA VAL A 291 -3.82 -27.65 -12.79
C VAL A 291 -3.22 -28.22 -14.06
N ASN A 292 -2.78 -27.35 -14.97
CA ASN A 292 -2.34 -27.74 -16.31
C ASN A 292 -1.17 -26.89 -16.85
N GLY A 293 -0.98 -26.90 -18.18
CA GLY A 293 0.09 -26.16 -18.84
C GLY A 293 0.01 -24.64 -18.66
N SER A 294 -1.19 -24.09 -18.43
CA SER A 294 -1.40 -22.68 -18.11
C SER A 294 -0.77 -22.31 -16.77
N ASP A 295 -1.06 -23.09 -15.72
CA ASP A 295 -0.47 -22.91 -14.38
C ASP A 295 1.04 -23.09 -14.42
N LEU A 296 1.52 -24.10 -15.15
CA LEU A 296 2.96 -24.28 -15.34
C LEU A 296 3.60 -23.05 -16.02
N GLY A 297 2.90 -22.43 -16.96
CA GLY A 297 3.33 -21.17 -17.59
C GLY A 297 3.42 -20.02 -16.61
N ILE A 298 2.46 -19.90 -15.68
CA ILE A 298 2.47 -18.91 -14.59
C ILE A 298 3.66 -19.14 -13.66
N LEU A 299 3.91 -20.39 -13.25
CA LEU A 299 5.02 -20.74 -12.36
C LEU A 299 6.38 -20.46 -13.02
N LEU A 300 6.61 -20.97 -14.22
CA LEU A 300 7.87 -20.77 -14.93
C LEU A 300 8.09 -19.32 -15.35
N GLY A 301 7.02 -18.57 -15.64
CA GLY A 301 7.08 -17.15 -15.90
C GLY A 301 7.48 -16.31 -14.68
N SER A 302 7.35 -16.90 -13.48
CA SER A 302 7.62 -16.25 -12.19
C SER A 302 8.86 -16.83 -11.48
N TRP A 303 9.67 -17.66 -12.16
CA TRP A 303 10.80 -18.38 -11.55
C TRP A 303 11.83 -17.44 -10.89
N SER A 304 12.25 -17.76 -9.65
CA SER A 304 13.16 -16.94 -8.84
C SER A 304 14.21 -17.76 -8.10
#